data_AF-A0A933MXP7-F1
#
_entry.id   AF-A0A933MXP7-F1
#
_cell.length_a   1.000
_cell.length_b   1.000
_cell.length_c   1.000
_cell.angle_alpha   90.00
_cell.angle_beta   90.00
_cell.angle_gamma   90.00
#
_symmetry.space_group_name_H-M   'P 1'
#
loop_
_entity.id
_entity.type
_entity.pdbx_description
1 polymer ?
#
loop_
_entity_poly.entity_id
_entity_poly.type
_entity_poly.pdbx_seq_one_letter_code
_entity_poly.pdbx_strand_id
1 'polypeptide(L)' 'MQKITAHLWFDKEAKEAAKFNTSIFANSKITNITTIHEVPSPTGDSDIISFELSTVFRGKSGQPPWAK' A
#
# COMPACT_ATOMS: atom_id res chain seq x y z
N MET A 1 -9.68 -4.78 16.17
CA MET A 1 -8.61 -4.14 15.36
C MET A 1 -9.26 -3.54 14.12
N GLN A 2 -9.13 -2.24 13.91
CA GLN A 2 -9.62 -1.58 12.69
C GLN A 2 -8.62 -1.83 11.56
N LYS A 3 -9.09 -2.40 10.45
CA LYS A 3 -8.30 -2.58 9.24
C LYS A 3 -8.37 -1.29 8.43
N ILE A 4 -7.23 -0.70 8.14
CA ILE A 4 -7.14 0.47 7.24
C ILE A 4 -6.81 -0.07 5.85
N THR A 5 -7.70 0.17 4.89
CA THR A 5 -7.47 -0.16 3.48
C THR A 5 -7.02 1.09 2.75
N ALA A 6 -5.72 1.20 2.49
CA ALA A 6 -5.18 2.26 1.67
C ALA A 6 -5.33 1.90 0.18
N HIS A 7 -6.01 2.76 -0.57
CA HIS A 7 -6.06 2.66 -2.04
C HIS A 7 -5.04 3.65 -2.59
N LEU A 8 -3.96 3.12 -3.17
CA LEU A 8 -2.87 3.91 -3.75
C LEU A 8 -2.93 3.77 -5.27
N TRP A 9 -2.87 4.90 -5.98
CA TRP A 9 -2.78 4.91 -7.43
C TRP A 9 -1.33 5.05 -7.86
N PHE A 10 -0.87 4.14 -8.72
CA PHE A 10 0.46 4.20 -9.32
C PHE A 10 0.29 4.36 -10.83
N ASP A 11 1.03 5.30 -11.41
CA ASP A 11 1.04 5.50 -12.87
C ASP A 11 1.73 4.32 -13.58
N LYS A 12 2.80 3.79 -12.97
CA LYS A 12 3.55 2.61 -13.42
C LYS A 12 3.97 1.78 -12.21
N GLU A 13 4.21 0.49 -12.43
CA GLU A 13 4.90 -0.39 -11.47
C GLU A 13 4.15 -0.67 -10.14
N ALA A 14 2.82 -0.63 -10.14
CA ALA A 14 2.01 -0.96 -8.96
C ALA A 14 2.42 -2.30 -8.31
N LYS A 15 2.76 -3.29 -9.15
CA LYS A 15 3.19 -4.62 -8.72
C LYS A 15 4.54 -4.61 -8.01
N GLU A 16 5.49 -3.81 -8.48
CA GLU A 16 6.80 -3.68 -7.82
C GLU A 16 6.66 -2.94 -6.50
N ALA A 17 5.86 -1.88 -6.47
CA ALA A 17 5.55 -1.17 -5.23
C ALA A 17 4.91 -2.09 -4.18
N ALA A 18 3.96 -2.94 -4.57
CA ALA A 18 3.36 -3.91 -3.66
C ALA A 18 4.39 -4.90 -3.11
N LYS A 19 5.25 -5.46 -3.98
CA LYS A 19 6.34 -6.36 -3.56
C LYS A 19 7.30 -5.68 -2.58
N PHE A 20 7.74 -4.47 -2.91
CA PHE A 20 8.64 -3.68 -2.08
C PHE A 20 8.04 -3.43 -0.68
N ASN A 21 6.79 -2.96 -0.62
CA ASN A 21 6.10 -2.74 0.65
C ASN A 21 6.01 -4.04 1.48
N THR A 22 5.59 -5.15 0.87
CA THR A 22 5.50 -6.42 1.59
C THR A 22 6.86 -6.97 2.03
N SER A 23 7.95 -6.60 1.36
CA SER A 23 9.32 -6.96 1.76
C SER A 23 9.82 -6.15 2.96
N ILE A 24 9.30 -4.95 3.19
CA ILE A 24 9.74 -4.08 4.29
C ILE A 24 9.05 -4.47 5.59
N PHE A 25 7.77 -4.79 5.53
CA PHE A 25 6.96 -5.06 6.71
C PHE A 25 6.87 -6.56 6.98
N ALA A 26 7.38 -7.01 8.14
CA ALA A 26 7.24 -8.40 8.57
C ALA A 26 5.76 -8.82 8.63
N ASN A 27 5.47 -10.10 8.34
CA ASN A 27 4.10 -10.65 8.26
C ASN A 27 3.19 -9.97 7.22
N SER A 28 3.76 -9.35 6.19
CA SER A 28 2.99 -8.76 5.10
C SER A 28 3.03 -9.65 3.87
N LYS A 29 1.94 -9.65 3.10
CA LYS A 29 1.83 -10.48 1.89
C LYS A 29 0.90 -9.85 0.87
N ILE A 30 1.19 -10.12 -0.40
CA ILE A 30 0.25 -9.82 -1.48
C ILE A 30 -0.87 -10.86 -1.43
N THR A 31 -2.12 -10.42 -1.45
CA THR A 31 -3.30 -11.29 -1.37
C THR A 31 -3.94 -11.51 -2.72
N ASN A 32 -3.92 -10.51 -3.59
CA ASN A 32 -4.47 -10.62 -4.93
C ASN A 32 -3.74 -9.69 -5.91
N ILE A 33 -3.58 -10.14 -7.15
CA ILE A 33 -3.12 -9.34 -8.28
C ILE A 33 -4.11 -9.61 -9.40
N THR A 34 -4.79 -8.56 -9.86
CA THR A 34 -5.77 -8.63 -10.94
C THR A 34 -5.42 -7.60 -11.98
N THR A 35 -5.03 -8.06 -13.17
CA THR A 35 -4.78 -7.20 -14.33
C THR A 35 -6.07 -7.04 -15.12
N ILE A 36 -6.58 -5.82 -15.16
CA ILE A 36 -7.76 -5.45 -15.94
C ILE A 36 -7.31 -5.02 -17.33
N HIS A 37 -7.62 -5.86 -18.32
CA HIS A 37 -7.28 -5.64 -19.73
C HIS A 37 -8.43 -4.95 -20.51
N GLU A 38 -9.54 -4.65 -19.85
CA GLU A 38 -10.82 -4.31 -20.50
C GLU A 38 -11.34 -2.90 -20.13
N VAL A 39 -10.46 -2.00 -19.71
CA VAL A 39 -10.84 -0.59 -19.53
C VAL A 39 -10.91 0.08 -20.90
N PRO A 40 -12.05 0.66 -21.32
CA PRO A 40 -12.17 1.44 -22.56
C PRO A 40 -11.54 2.84 -22.37
N SER A 41 -10.30 2.86 -21.90
CA SER A 41 -9.47 4.05 -21.68
C SER A 41 -8.28 3.97 -22.63
N PRO A 42 -7.84 5.08 -23.25
CA PRO A 42 -6.74 5.10 -24.21
C PRO A 42 -5.35 4.76 -23.62
N THR A 43 -5.27 4.35 -22.35
CA THR A 43 -4.03 4.33 -21.55
C THR A 43 -3.51 2.93 -21.21
N GLY A 44 -4.15 1.87 -21.69
CA GLY A 44 -3.65 0.50 -21.54
C GLY A 44 -4.01 -0.18 -20.21
N ASP A 45 -3.58 -1.43 -20.09
CA ASP A 45 -3.90 -2.37 -19.01
C ASP A 45 -3.68 -1.77 -17.62
N SER A 46 -4.59 -2.03 -16.68
CA SER A 46 -4.49 -1.54 -15.30
C SER A 46 -4.35 -2.70 -14.32
N ASP A 47 -3.31 -2.68 -13.49
CA ASP A 47 -3.12 -3.65 -12.42
C ASP A 47 -3.79 -3.17 -11.12
N ILE A 48 -4.68 -4.00 -10.59
CA ILE A 48 -5.19 -3.88 -9.22
C ILE A 48 -4.44 -4.89 -8.35
N ILE A 49 -3.74 -4.38 -7.34
CA ILE A 49 -3.03 -5.23 -6.38
C ILE A 49 -3.57 -4.98 -4.97
N SER A 50 -4.00 -6.07 -4.35
CA SER A 50 -4.40 -6.11 -2.94
C SER A 50 -3.29 -6.78 -2.13
N PHE A 51 -2.88 -6.14 -1.04
CA PHE A 51 -1.89 -6.69 -0.13
C PHE A 51 -2.21 -6.30 1.31
N GLU A 52 -1.80 -7.15 2.25
CA GLU A 52 -1.94 -6.93 3.68
C GLU A 52 -0.60 -6.52 4.26
N LEU A 53 -0.58 -5.40 4.98
CA LEU A 53 0.56 -4.96 5.77
C LEU A 53 0.30 -5.20 7.26
N SER A 54 1.17 -5.97 7.92
CA SER A 54 1.17 -6.06 9.37
C SER A 54 2.03 -4.93 9.93
N THR A 55 1.41 -3.77 10.18
CA THR A 55 2.10 -2.64 10.78
C THR A 55 1.48 -2.29 12.12
N VAL A 56 2.33 -2.02 13.11
CA VAL A 56 1.93 -1.37 14.36
C VAL A 56 2.25 0.12 14.20
N PHE A 57 1.24 0.92 13.90
CA PHE A 57 1.40 2.37 13.87
C PHE A 57 1.58 2.89 15.31
N ARG A 58 2.82 3.19 15.70
CA ARG A 58 3.13 3.80 17.00
C ARG A 58 3.37 5.29 16.84
N GLY A 59 2.33 6.10 17.09
CA GLY A 59 2.49 7.54 17.29
C GLY A 59 3.02 7.81 18.70
N LYS A 60 4.13 8.54 18.83
CA LYS A 60 4.52 9.16 20.10
C LYS A 60 4.00 10.60 20.09
N SER A 61 2.98 10.88 20.88
CA SER A 61 2.70 12.26 21.29
C SER A 61 3.63 12.61 22.45
N GLY A 62 4.37 13.70 22.32
CA GLY A 62 5.26 14.21 23.36
C GLY A 62 5.56 15.67 23.08
N GLN A 63 5.35 16.53 24.06
CA GLN A 63 5.74 17.93 23.97
C GLN A 63 7.28 17.99 24.00
N PRO A 64 7.95 18.60 23.01
CA PRO A 64 9.40 18.65 23.01
C PRO A 64 9.91 19.49 24.20
N PRO A 65 11.10 19.16 24.76
CA PRO A 65 11.59 19.78 25.98
C PRO A 65 11.84 21.30 25.87
N TRP A 66 11.83 21.84 24.66
CA TRP A 66 11.99 23.26 24.35
C TRP A 66 10.67 24.04 24.27
N ALA A 67 9.50 23.38 24.34
CA ALA A 67 8.20 24.04 24.17
C ALA A 67 7.66 24.67 25.48
N LYS A 68 8.52 25.30 26.29
CA LYS A 68 8.12 26.15 27.42
C LYS A 68 8.27 27.62 27.07
#